data_AF-A0A923NYB6-F1
#
_entry.id   AF-A0A923NYB6-F1
#
_cell.length_a   1.000
_cell.length_b   1.000
_cell.length_c   1.000
_cell.angle_alpha   90.00
_cell.angle_beta   90.00
_cell.angle_gamma   90.00
#
_symmetry.space_group_name_H-M   'P 1'
#
loop_
_entity.id
_entity.type
_entity.pdbx_description
1 polymer ?
#
loop_
_entity_poly.entity_id
_entity_poly.type
_entity_poly.pdbx_seq_one_letter_code
_entity_poly.pdbx_strand_id
1 'polypeptide(L)'
;MLQSTAQAASGQLHPDVHFDARTNTLRVVGCDYPAVKSALLNVSNGGTVEIGAGHCDWGEDDPAHPGAQPHWVVASIQGKNIKVRGAGVDQTVIHRTSPIRGGDEPLLYFGCGSGATIEMSHIHFVGNDDEQEGDPVMREADQDSAIQLQGRCQNIKLHDMVFEKFSNAGIMLTGRTAEQDGVVYDNKFISNYKCYPLDQPDNNYRCLGYGVALWGANNWPDLQLGSANAVFIENNKFYDNRHAVAAHMGVRYVVRYNRILGSERTAPWGMIDAHGNREEANGNVRGTRSWEIYHNTLGSEASGSRKANGFVPRGGDGVFFNNHIQGRIFTTARMLIESYQEDCDPDVVHPPSPRQFVTDQTTEAWFWDNVHAPESRDLFPGNPPPLQYFMTSSGSYDCSYFLREGEPNDPPDTWEYTQAPKPGYTPYTYPHPLRMTGDRIFQDDFDWL
;
A
#
# COMPACT_ATOMS: atom_id res chain seq x y z
N MET A 1 -20.36 40.67 21.55
CA MET A 1 -21.07 40.09 20.39
C MET A 1 -20.23 40.35 19.15
N LEU A 2 -19.33 39.44 18.82
CA LEU A 2 -18.59 39.43 17.56
C LEU A 2 -19.18 38.28 16.75
N GLN A 3 -19.93 38.61 15.69
CA GLN A 3 -20.46 37.63 14.75
C GLN A 3 -19.28 37.07 13.95
N SER A 4 -19.02 35.77 14.09
CA SER A 4 -18.10 35.02 13.25
C SER A 4 -18.74 34.82 11.87
N THR A 5 -18.25 35.55 10.87
CA THR A 5 -18.56 35.30 9.47
C THR A 5 -17.72 34.15 8.95
N ALA A 6 -18.18 32.92 9.17
CA ALA A 6 -17.87 31.79 8.29
C ALA A 6 -19.10 31.59 7.40
N GLN A 7 -19.17 32.32 6.30
CA GLN A 7 -20.13 32.04 5.24
C GLN A 7 -19.68 30.74 4.57
N ALA A 8 -20.36 29.64 4.88
CA ALA A 8 -20.38 28.48 4.01
C ALA A 8 -20.80 28.95 2.61
N ALA A 9 -20.04 28.56 1.58
CA ALA A 9 -20.38 28.84 0.20
C ALA A 9 -21.83 28.38 -0.08
N SER A 10 -22.55 29.14 -0.89
CA SER A 10 -24.01 29.23 -1.02
C SER A 10 -24.73 28.01 -1.61
N GLY A 11 -24.29 26.78 -1.34
CA GLY A 11 -25.08 25.57 -1.57
C GLY A 11 -25.92 25.28 -0.33
N GLN A 12 -27.23 25.05 -0.50
CA GLN A 12 -28.02 24.48 0.60
C GLN A 12 -27.43 23.10 0.91
N LEU A 13 -27.00 22.89 2.16
CA LEU A 13 -26.53 21.58 2.62
C LEU A 13 -27.63 20.54 2.40
N HIS A 14 -27.23 19.30 2.11
CA HIS A 14 -28.15 18.17 2.09
C HIS A 14 -28.96 18.10 3.41
N PRO A 15 -30.26 17.76 3.38
CA PRO A 15 -31.12 17.75 4.57
C PRO A 15 -30.59 16.93 5.75
N ASP A 16 -29.85 15.86 5.45
CA ASP A 16 -29.24 14.97 6.44
C ASP A 16 -27.85 15.42 6.93
N VAL A 17 -27.45 16.66 6.61
CA VAL A 17 -26.18 17.24 7.03
C VAL A 17 -26.43 18.39 8.00
N HIS A 18 -25.91 18.24 9.22
CA HIS A 18 -26.03 19.21 10.30
C HIS A 18 -24.67 19.84 10.65
N PHE A 19 -24.61 21.17 10.67
CA PHE A 19 -23.39 21.90 11.03
C PHE A 19 -23.36 22.23 12.53
N ASP A 20 -22.31 21.80 13.23
CA ASP A 20 -21.96 22.27 14.58
C ASP A 20 -20.85 23.31 14.49
N ALA A 21 -21.23 24.57 14.62
CA ALA A 21 -20.32 25.70 14.57
C ALA A 21 -19.30 25.74 15.72
N ARG A 22 -19.56 25.05 16.84
CA ARG A 22 -18.65 25.06 18.01
C ARG A 22 -17.41 24.20 17.79
N THR A 23 -17.56 23.16 16.99
CA THR A 23 -16.52 22.15 16.72
C THR A 23 -16.04 22.20 15.27
N ASN A 24 -16.65 23.05 14.44
CA ASN A 24 -16.40 23.10 13.00
C ASN A 24 -16.64 21.74 12.34
N THR A 25 -17.76 21.10 12.69
CA THR A 25 -18.11 19.75 12.27
C THR A 25 -19.37 19.74 11.43
N LEU A 26 -19.33 19.03 10.29
CA LEU A 26 -20.53 18.62 9.56
C LEU A 26 -20.84 17.17 9.92
N ARG A 27 -22.02 16.95 10.50
CA ARG A 27 -22.52 15.62 10.91
C ARG A 27 -23.51 15.13 9.87
N VAL A 28 -23.27 13.95 9.33
CA VAL A 28 -24.17 13.23 8.42
C VAL A 28 -24.97 12.23 9.24
N VAL A 29 -26.29 12.20 9.13
CA VAL A 29 -27.14 11.31 9.95
C VAL A 29 -26.85 9.82 9.69
N GLY A 30 -26.54 9.46 8.45
CA GLY A 30 -26.12 8.12 8.04
C GLY A 30 -24.87 8.15 7.17
N CYS A 31 -24.72 7.17 6.28
CA CYS A 31 -23.61 7.06 5.32
C CYS A 31 -24.01 7.26 3.85
N ASP A 32 -25.22 7.74 3.60
CA ASP A 32 -25.77 7.91 2.25
C ASP A 32 -24.88 8.83 1.39
N TYR A 33 -24.67 8.44 0.15
CA TYR A 33 -23.68 9.07 -0.73
C TYR A 33 -23.92 10.58 -0.93
N PRO A 34 -25.09 11.03 -1.43
CA PRO A 34 -25.40 12.45 -1.57
C PRO A 34 -25.13 13.28 -0.32
N ALA A 35 -25.48 12.77 0.87
CA ALA A 35 -25.29 13.45 2.13
C ALA A 35 -23.81 13.57 2.51
N VAL A 36 -23.04 12.48 2.40
CA VAL A 36 -21.60 12.48 2.69
C VAL A 36 -20.83 13.35 1.70
N LYS A 37 -21.14 13.25 0.40
CA LYS A 37 -20.57 14.13 -0.63
C LYS A 37 -20.83 15.60 -0.32
N SER A 38 -22.07 15.95 0.01
CA SER A 38 -22.44 17.31 0.40
C SER A 38 -21.61 17.79 1.60
N ALA A 39 -21.44 16.95 2.63
CA ALA A 39 -20.63 17.31 3.79
C ALA A 39 -19.15 17.52 3.44
N LEU A 40 -18.53 16.61 2.68
CA LEU A 40 -17.12 16.69 2.28
C LEU A 40 -16.83 17.91 1.39
N LEU A 41 -17.73 18.28 0.48
CA LEU A 41 -17.57 19.44 -0.38
C LEU A 41 -17.72 20.76 0.40
N ASN A 42 -18.61 20.80 1.40
CA ASN A 42 -18.95 22.01 2.14
C ASN A 42 -18.20 22.19 3.46
N VAL A 43 -17.46 21.18 3.95
CA VAL A 43 -16.65 21.33 5.16
C VAL A 43 -15.60 22.42 4.96
N SER A 44 -15.43 23.26 5.97
CA SER A 44 -14.43 24.32 5.94
C SER A 44 -13.03 23.73 6.11
N ASN A 45 -12.00 24.49 5.73
CA ASN A 45 -10.61 24.08 5.97
C ASN A 45 -10.34 23.95 7.48
N GLY A 46 -9.72 22.85 7.89
CA GLY A 46 -9.53 22.44 9.28
C GLY A 46 -10.76 21.82 9.94
N GLY A 47 -11.85 21.60 9.19
CA GLY A 47 -13.09 21.04 9.72
C GLY A 47 -13.14 19.52 9.77
N THR A 48 -14.19 19.01 10.42
CA THR A 48 -14.44 17.57 10.56
C THR A 48 -15.74 17.19 9.85
N VAL A 49 -15.74 16.05 9.15
CA VAL A 49 -16.95 15.38 8.69
C VAL A 49 -17.14 14.12 9.54
N GLU A 50 -18.26 14.05 10.25
CA GLU A 50 -18.67 12.87 11.00
C GLU A 50 -19.78 12.15 10.22
N ILE A 51 -19.53 10.90 9.83
CA ILE A 51 -20.46 10.05 9.08
C ILE A 51 -21.20 9.16 10.07
N GLY A 52 -22.53 9.16 10.01
CA GLY A 52 -23.37 8.35 10.86
C GLY A 52 -23.25 6.86 10.57
N ALA A 53 -23.88 6.06 11.42
CA ALA A 53 -23.96 4.62 11.21
C ALA A 53 -24.86 4.28 10.01
N GLY A 54 -24.56 3.17 9.34
CA GLY A 54 -25.30 2.61 8.23
C GLY A 54 -24.43 1.67 7.39
N HIS A 55 -25.09 0.93 6.50
CA HIS A 55 -24.47 0.16 5.44
C HIS A 55 -24.94 0.78 4.13
N CYS A 56 -24.05 1.49 3.44
CA CYS A 56 -24.39 2.26 2.27
C CYS A 56 -23.62 1.77 1.06
N ASP A 57 -24.32 1.58 -0.04
CA ASP A 57 -23.74 1.29 -1.33
C ASP A 57 -23.54 2.59 -2.11
N TRP A 58 -22.29 2.86 -2.49
CA TRP A 58 -21.86 4.01 -3.28
C TRP A 58 -21.59 3.60 -4.74
N GLY A 59 -21.89 2.35 -5.10
CA GLY A 59 -21.83 1.80 -6.46
C GLY A 59 -23.16 1.83 -7.21
N GLU A 60 -24.31 1.97 -6.55
CA GLU A 60 -25.60 2.08 -7.26
C GLU A 60 -25.72 3.39 -8.05
N ASP A 61 -26.43 3.34 -9.18
CA ASP A 61 -26.80 4.53 -9.96
C ASP A 61 -27.41 5.58 -9.02
N ASP A 62 -26.86 6.80 -9.00
CA ASP A 62 -27.48 7.92 -8.31
C ASP A 62 -28.92 8.05 -8.83
N PRO A 63 -29.96 7.79 -8.01
CA PRO A 63 -31.34 7.82 -8.48
C PRO A 63 -31.77 9.24 -8.91
N ALA A 64 -31.01 10.29 -8.54
CA ALA A 64 -31.21 11.64 -9.06
C ALA A 64 -30.73 11.81 -10.51
N HIS A 65 -29.92 10.88 -11.03
CA HIS A 65 -29.40 10.89 -12.40
C HIS A 65 -29.54 9.51 -13.10
N PRO A 66 -30.76 9.01 -13.35
CA PRO A 66 -30.96 7.74 -14.05
C PRO A 66 -30.30 7.77 -15.44
N GLY A 67 -29.34 6.88 -15.68
CA GLY A 67 -28.58 6.80 -16.93
C GLY A 67 -27.30 7.64 -17.00
N ALA A 68 -26.89 8.30 -15.91
CA ALA A 68 -25.51 8.76 -15.78
C ALA A 68 -24.57 7.54 -15.73
N GLN A 69 -23.43 7.62 -16.42
CA GLN A 69 -22.37 6.61 -16.25
C GLN A 69 -21.98 6.57 -14.77
N PRO A 70 -21.73 5.38 -14.17
CA PRO A 70 -21.39 5.23 -12.76
C PRO A 70 -20.29 6.23 -12.38
N HIS A 71 -20.52 6.99 -11.32
CA HIS A 71 -19.72 8.16 -11.01
C HIS A 71 -18.29 7.78 -10.63
N TRP A 72 -17.35 8.23 -11.46
CA TRP A 72 -15.95 7.81 -11.49
C TRP A 72 -15.07 8.31 -10.31
N VAL A 73 -15.52 9.35 -9.60
CA VAL A 73 -14.90 9.82 -8.36
C VAL A 73 -16.01 10.27 -7.43
N VAL A 74 -16.20 9.51 -6.36
CA VAL A 74 -17.39 9.62 -5.52
C VAL A 74 -17.32 10.91 -4.67
N ALA A 75 -16.13 11.34 -4.20
CA ALA A 75 -15.90 12.73 -3.75
C ALA A 75 -14.48 13.23 -4.05
N SER A 76 -14.33 14.42 -4.66
CA SER A 76 -13.04 15.08 -4.89
C SER A 76 -12.87 16.29 -3.99
N ILE A 77 -11.97 16.22 -3.02
CA ILE A 77 -11.69 17.32 -2.07
C ILE A 77 -10.32 17.94 -2.38
N GLN A 78 -10.27 19.26 -2.60
CA GLN A 78 -9.06 19.96 -3.04
C GLN A 78 -8.51 20.91 -1.98
N GLY A 79 -7.25 20.72 -1.58
CA GLY A 79 -6.44 21.66 -0.80
C GLY A 79 -6.94 21.96 0.61
N LYS A 80 -7.78 21.10 1.19
CA LYS A 80 -8.32 21.30 2.54
C LYS A 80 -7.68 20.35 3.54
N ASN A 81 -7.30 20.89 4.69
CA ASN A 81 -6.99 20.13 5.88
C ASN A 81 -8.31 19.62 6.47
N ILE A 82 -8.54 18.31 6.52
CA ILE A 82 -9.82 17.79 7.00
C ILE A 82 -9.66 16.51 7.80
N LYS A 83 -10.64 16.29 8.66
CA LYS A 83 -10.86 15.04 9.38
C LYS A 83 -12.13 14.38 8.89
N VAL A 84 -12.10 13.08 8.63
CA VAL A 84 -13.29 12.29 8.30
C VAL A 84 -13.38 11.14 9.29
N ARG A 85 -14.55 10.97 9.92
CA ARG A 85 -14.73 9.96 10.96
C ARG A 85 -16.07 9.26 10.80
N GLY A 86 -16.07 7.93 10.72
CA GLY A 86 -17.29 7.14 10.82
C GLY A 86 -17.71 6.90 12.28
N ALA A 87 -18.89 6.32 12.47
CA ALA A 87 -19.41 5.96 13.79
C ALA A 87 -18.64 4.78 14.43
N GLY A 88 -17.91 4.01 13.64
CA GLY A 88 -17.18 2.81 14.03
C GLY A 88 -17.01 1.88 12.83
N VAL A 89 -15.97 1.03 12.83
CA VAL A 89 -15.72 0.10 11.71
C VAL A 89 -16.89 -0.85 11.45
N ASP A 90 -17.58 -1.32 12.48
CA ASP A 90 -18.78 -2.17 12.33
C ASP A 90 -20.09 -1.36 12.23
N GLN A 91 -20.01 -0.03 12.20
CA GLN A 91 -21.17 0.85 12.22
C GLN A 91 -21.31 1.69 10.96
N THR A 92 -20.22 2.16 10.38
CA THR A 92 -20.21 2.92 9.12
C THR A 92 -19.51 2.06 8.07
N VAL A 93 -20.32 1.33 7.30
CA VAL A 93 -19.85 0.48 6.20
C VAL A 93 -20.22 1.14 4.88
N ILE A 94 -19.20 1.42 4.07
CA ILE A 94 -19.33 1.99 2.74
C ILE A 94 -18.85 0.93 1.75
N HIS A 95 -19.75 0.50 0.88
CA HIS A 95 -19.51 -0.53 -0.11
C HIS A 95 -19.65 0.06 -1.51
N ARG A 96 -18.94 -0.51 -2.49
CA ARG A 96 -19.21 -0.36 -3.91
C ARG A 96 -19.58 -1.71 -4.49
N THR A 97 -20.83 -1.88 -4.93
CA THR A 97 -21.25 -3.12 -5.63
C THR A 97 -20.92 -3.10 -7.12
N SER A 98 -21.00 -1.93 -7.75
CA SER A 98 -20.81 -1.79 -9.20
C SER A 98 -19.34 -1.80 -9.62
N PRO A 99 -18.99 -2.49 -10.72
CA PRO A 99 -17.66 -2.47 -11.32
C PRO A 99 -17.35 -1.15 -12.02
N ILE A 100 -16.07 -0.79 -12.05
CA ILE A 100 -15.58 0.43 -12.70
C ILE A 100 -14.95 0.08 -14.06
N ARG A 101 -15.26 0.87 -15.09
CA ARG A 101 -14.57 0.83 -16.41
C ARG A 101 -13.50 1.91 -16.56
N GLY A 102 -12.22 1.54 -16.53
CA GLY A 102 -11.20 2.34 -17.23
C GLY A 102 -10.27 3.21 -16.38
N GLY A 103 -9.87 2.74 -15.21
CA GLY A 103 -8.71 3.29 -14.49
C GLY A 103 -8.86 3.22 -12.97
N ASP A 104 -7.84 3.72 -12.27
CA ASP A 104 -7.80 3.77 -10.81
C ASP A 104 -8.84 4.75 -10.26
N GLU A 105 -9.92 4.23 -9.68
CA GLU A 105 -11.02 5.07 -9.22
C GLU A 105 -11.41 4.81 -7.77
N PRO A 106 -11.13 5.77 -6.89
CA PRO A 106 -11.36 5.61 -5.47
C PRO A 106 -12.83 5.90 -5.09
N LEU A 107 -13.28 5.35 -3.96
CA LEU A 107 -14.49 5.84 -3.27
C LEU A 107 -14.29 7.26 -2.73
N LEU A 108 -13.08 7.61 -2.31
CA LEU A 108 -12.76 8.96 -1.85
C LEU A 108 -11.44 9.45 -2.45
N TYR A 109 -11.49 10.61 -3.10
CA TYR A 109 -10.32 11.26 -3.67
C TYR A 109 -10.02 12.57 -2.93
N PHE A 110 -8.78 12.72 -2.47
CA PHE A 110 -8.30 13.96 -1.86
C PHE A 110 -7.10 14.48 -2.66
N GLY A 111 -7.25 15.64 -3.28
CA GLY A 111 -6.15 16.40 -3.86
C GLY A 111 -5.54 17.33 -2.82
N CYS A 112 -4.35 17.02 -2.32
CA CYS A 112 -3.72 17.79 -1.25
C CYS A 112 -2.96 19.05 -1.74
N GLY A 113 -2.88 19.26 -3.05
CA GLY A 113 -2.14 20.38 -3.63
C GLY A 113 -0.70 20.42 -3.11
N SER A 114 -0.35 21.49 -2.38
CA SER A 114 1.00 21.75 -1.87
C SER A 114 1.19 21.46 -0.37
N GLY A 115 0.25 20.80 0.32
CA GLY A 115 0.47 20.49 1.74
C GLY A 115 -0.75 20.13 2.59
N ALA A 116 -1.88 19.71 2.02
CA ALA A 116 -3.06 19.44 2.84
C ALA A 116 -2.84 18.26 3.80
N THR A 117 -3.40 18.36 5.01
CA THR A 117 -3.38 17.30 6.01
C THR A 117 -4.70 16.54 6.05
N ILE A 118 -4.65 15.22 5.94
CA ILE A 118 -5.84 14.36 5.93
C ILE A 118 -5.78 13.39 7.11
N GLU A 119 -6.83 13.40 7.94
CA GLU A 119 -7.05 12.42 9.01
C GLU A 119 -8.34 11.65 8.72
N MET A 120 -8.29 10.32 8.68
CA MET A 120 -9.48 9.48 8.49
C MET A 120 -9.49 8.29 9.45
N SER A 121 -10.67 7.99 9.99
CA SER A 121 -10.83 6.83 10.88
C SER A 121 -12.25 6.30 11.03
N HIS A 122 -12.36 5.09 11.62
CA HIS A 122 -13.61 4.47 12.07
C HIS A 122 -14.61 4.16 10.95
N ILE A 123 -14.12 3.74 9.77
CA ILE A 123 -14.93 3.40 8.60
C ILE A 123 -14.49 2.03 8.07
N HIS A 124 -15.44 1.21 7.64
CA HIS A 124 -15.20 -0.01 6.86
C HIS A 124 -15.55 0.24 5.40
N PHE A 125 -14.55 0.13 4.54
CA PHE A 125 -14.70 0.20 3.09
C PHE A 125 -14.67 -1.21 2.49
N VAL A 126 -15.62 -1.48 1.61
CA VAL A 126 -15.76 -2.75 0.87
C VAL A 126 -15.74 -2.45 -0.63
N GLY A 127 -14.82 -3.08 -1.35
CA GLY A 127 -14.76 -3.08 -2.81
C GLY A 127 -15.60 -4.21 -3.41
N ASN A 128 -15.59 -4.29 -4.74
CA ASN A 128 -16.53 -5.10 -5.54
C ASN A 128 -15.97 -6.46 -6.03
N ASP A 129 -14.87 -7.01 -5.48
CA ASP A 129 -14.22 -8.23 -6.03
C ASP A 129 -15.16 -9.45 -6.08
N ASP A 130 -15.98 -9.66 -5.04
CA ASP A 130 -16.88 -10.82 -4.94
C ASP A 130 -18.11 -10.73 -5.86
N GLU A 131 -18.48 -9.54 -6.31
CA GLU A 131 -19.81 -9.29 -6.91
C GLU A 131 -19.83 -9.36 -8.44
N GLN A 132 -18.68 -9.67 -9.06
CA GLN A 132 -18.51 -9.62 -10.52
C GLN A 132 -18.63 -10.98 -11.21
N GLU A 133 -19.49 -11.87 -10.68
CA GLU A 133 -19.67 -13.23 -11.22
C GLU A 133 -20.20 -13.28 -12.67
N GLY A 134 -20.77 -12.18 -13.20
CA GLY A 134 -21.52 -12.19 -14.46
C GLY A 134 -20.85 -11.58 -15.71
N ASP A 135 -19.76 -10.82 -15.60
CA ASP A 135 -19.14 -10.12 -16.74
C ASP A 135 -17.59 -10.17 -16.67
N PRO A 136 -16.97 -11.10 -17.41
CA PRO A 136 -15.51 -11.27 -17.43
C PRO A 136 -14.74 -10.04 -17.90
N VAL A 137 -15.32 -9.21 -18.79
CA VAL A 137 -14.67 -8.00 -19.30
C VAL A 137 -14.65 -6.92 -18.22
N MET A 138 -15.74 -6.80 -17.46
CA MET A 138 -15.80 -5.90 -16.31
C MET A 138 -14.86 -6.35 -15.20
N ARG A 139 -14.76 -7.67 -14.99
CA ARG A 139 -13.81 -8.25 -14.05
C ARG A 139 -12.36 -7.91 -14.39
N GLU A 140 -12.00 -7.90 -15.68
CA GLU A 140 -10.67 -7.51 -16.12
C GLU A 140 -10.39 -6.01 -15.97
N ALA A 141 -11.38 -5.15 -16.24
CA ALA A 141 -11.18 -3.70 -16.36
C ALA A 141 -11.25 -2.94 -15.02
N ASP A 142 -11.78 -3.57 -13.99
CA ASP A 142 -12.07 -2.93 -12.72
C ASP A 142 -10.83 -2.85 -11.80
N GLN A 143 -10.56 -1.62 -11.36
CA GLN A 143 -9.37 -1.19 -10.61
C GLN A 143 -9.79 -0.23 -9.50
N ASP A 144 -10.76 -0.67 -8.69
CA ASP A 144 -11.34 0.11 -7.63
C ASP A 144 -10.41 0.23 -6.42
N SER A 145 -10.48 1.42 -5.79
CA SER A 145 -9.75 1.71 -4.56
C SER A 145 -10.68 2.33 -3.52
N ALA A 146 -10.35 2.25 -2.23
CA ALA A 146 -11.14 2.95 -1.22
C ALA A 146 -10.78 4.43 -1.17
N ILE A 147 -9.50 4.72 -0.94
CA ILE A 147 -9.01 6.09 -0.72
C ILE A 147 -7.85 6.36 -1.68
N GLN A 148 -7.89 7.50 -2.37
CA GLN A 148 -6.75 8.05 -3.08
C GLN A 148 -6.37 9.42 -2.54
N LEU A 149 -5.10 9.59 -2.22
CA LEU A 149 -4.49 10.85 -1.81
C LEU A 149 -3.49 11.31 -2.87
N GLN A 150 -3.76 12.43 -3.54
CA GLN A 150 -2.94 12.94 -4.64
C GLN A 150 -2.24 14.27 -4.31
N GLY A 151 -0.99 14.40 -4.76
CA GLY A 151 -0.17 15.59 -4.58
C GLY A 151 0.60 15.56 -3.26
N ARG A 152 0.97 16.74 -2.75
CA ARG A 152 1.75 16.88 -1.50
C ARG A 152 0.86 16.76 -0.27
N CYS A 153 0.42 15.54 0.04
CA CYS A 153 -0.27 15.27 1.30
C CYS A 153 0.78 15.17 2.42
N GLN A 154 0.61 15.95 3.49
CA GLN A 154 1.53 15.99 4.61
C GLN A 154 0.82 15.64 5.92
N ASN A 155 1.55 15.11 6.88
CA ASN A 155 1.03 14.70 8.18
C ASN A 155 -0.25 13.85 8.05
N ILE A 156 -0.28 12.96 7.07
CA ILE A 156 -1.40 12.06 6.82
C ILE A 156 -1.60 11.17 8.05
N LYS A 157 -2.86 10.91 8.41
CA LYS A 157 -3.24 9.96 9.45
C LYS A 157 -4.41 9.11 8.99
N LEU A 158 -4.17 7.85 8.68
CA LEU A 158 -5.23 6.91 8.28
C LEU A 158 -5.24 5.77 9.30
N HIS A 159 -6.28 5.68 10.12
CA HIS A 159 -6.29 4.73 11.24
C HIS A 159 -7.65 4.20 11.65
N ASP A 160 -7.68 3.07 12.36
CA ASP A 160 -8.91 2.43 12.84
C ASP A 160 -9.95 2.20 11.72
N MET A 161 -9.49 1.74 10.55
CA MET A 161 -10.34 1.42 9.39
C MET A 161 -10.19 -0.02 8.94
N VAL A 162 -11.16 -0.48 8.16
CA VAL A 162 -11.12 -1.76 7.45
C VAL A 162 -11.24 -1.50 5.96
N PHE A 163 -10.38 -2.15 5.16
CA PHE A 163 -10.37 -2.09 3.71
C PHE A 163 -10.44 -3.52 3.17
N GLU A 164 -11.52 -3.84 2.47
CA GLU A 164 -11.80 -5.21 2.07
C GLU A 164 -12.17 -5.30 0.59
N LYS A 165 -11.64 -6.31 -0.12
CA LYS A 165 -12.07 -6.68 -1.49
C LYS A 165 -11.89 -5.60 -2.57
N PHE A 166 -10.88 -4.75 -2.43
CA PHE A 166 -10.49 -3.83 -3.49
C PHE A 166 -9.63 -4.53 -4.55
N SER A 167 -9.99 -4.33 -5.81
CA SER A 167 -9.30 -4.87 -6.98
C SER A 167 -8.00 -4.15 -7.27
N ASN A 168 -7.93 -2.83 -7.03
CA ASN A 168 -6.69 -2.08 -7.07
C ASN A 168 -6.08 -1.92 -5.68
N ALA A 169 -6.57 -1.01 -4.83
CA ALA A 169 -5.94 -0.76 -3.53
C ALA A 169 -6.91 -0.33 -2.42
N GLY A 170 -6.68 -0.79 -1.19
CA GLY A 170 -7.35 -0.19 -0.03
C GLY A 170 -7.02 1.30 0.09
N ILE A 171 -5.72 1.63 0.12
CA ILE A 171 -5.24 3.01 0.14
C ILE A 171 -4.21 3.21 -0.97
N MET A 172 -4.40 4.26 -1.76
CA MET A 172 -3.46 4.72 -2.77
C MET A 172 -2.95 6.12 -2.45
N LEU A 173 -1.64 6.30 -2.38
CA LEU A 173 -0.99 7.59 -2.26
C LEU A 173 -0.21 7.89 -3.54
N THR A 174 -0.51 9.00 -4.20
CA THR A 174 0.15 9.42 -5.44
C THR A 174 0.77 10.81 -5.30
N GLY A 175 2.08 10.88 -5.09
CA GLY A 175 2.85 12.09 -4.91
C GLY A 175 2.80 13.03 -6.12
N ARG A 176 2.86 12.49 -7.36
CA ARG A 176 2.84 13.11 -8.72
C ARG A 176 3.57 14.44 -8.93
N THR A 177 3.38 15.41 -8.04
CA THR A 177 3.98 16.74 -8.00
C THR A 177 4.93 16.96 -6.81
N ALA A 178 4.86 16.16 -5.73
CA ALA A 178 5.76 16.27 -4.56
C ALA A 178 5.65 15.08 -3.60
N GLU A 179 6.65 14.93 -2.72
CA GLU A 179 6.72 13.87 -1.71
C GLU A 179 5.61 13.96 -0.66
N GLN A 180 5.21 12.82 -0.13
CA GLN A 180 4.16 12.66 0.86
C GLN A 180 4.75 12.15 2.18
N ASP A 181 4.12 12.52 3.29
CA ASP A 181 4.54 12.11 4.63
C ASP A 181 3.32 11.89 5.55
N GLY A 182 3.48 10.98 6.51
CA GLY A 182 2.42 10.65 7.47
C GLY A 182 2.44 9.19 7.91
N VAL A 183 1.35 8.76 8.52
CA VAL A 183 1.22 7.42 9.11
C VAL A 183 -0.13 6.77 8.78
N VAL A 184 -0.06 5.51 8.37
CA VAL A 184 -1.17 4.57 8.21
C VAL A 184 -1.04 3.55 9.33
N TYR A 185 -1.99 3.50 10.27
CA TYR A 185 -1.84 2.66 11.46
C TYR A 185 -3.12 2.06 12.01
N ASP A 186 -3.02 0.94 12.71
CA ASP A 186 -4.16 0.27 13.35
C ASP A 186 -5.33 -0.03 12.38
N ASN A 187 -5.05 -0.25 11.09
CA ASN A 187 -6.04 -0.64 10.08
C ASN A 187 -6.01 -2.15 9.78
N LYS A 188 -7.08 -2.63 9.13
CA LYS A 188 -7.16 -3.98 8.56
C LYS A 188 -7.31 -3.92 7.04
N PHE A 189 -6.54 -4.71 6.32
CA PHE A 189 -6.61 -4.85 4.86
C PHE A 189 -6.85 -6.32 4.51
N ILE A 190 -8.02 -6.64 3.98
CA ILE A 190 -8.52 -8.01 3.88
C ILE A 190 -8.88 -8.31 2.43
N SER A 191 -8.26 -9.33 1.85
CA SER A 191 -8.67 -9.85 0.54
C SER A 191 -8.70 -8.80 -0.58
N ASN A 192 -7.84 -7.77 -0.51
CA ASN A 192 -7.61 -6.87 -1.64
C ASN A 192 -6.74 -7.62 -2.65
N TYR A 193 -7.39 -8.40 -3.50
CA TYR A 193 -6.74 -9.25 -4.49
C TYR A 193 -7.74 -9.57 -5.58
N LYS A 194 -7.34 -9.31 -6.83
CA LYS A 194 -8.11 -9.72 -8.00
C LYS A 194 -7.18 -10.20 -9.09
N CYS A 195 -7.54 -11.30 -9.74
CA CYS A 195 -6.79 -11.85 -10.87
C CYS A 195 -7.73 -12.23 -12.00
N TYR A 196 -7.26 -11.99 -13.24
CA TYR A 196 -7.96 -12.41 -14.43
C TYR A 196 -6.99 -12.78 -15.59
N PRO A 197 -7.32 -13.80 -16.41
CA PRO A 197 -8.31 -14.85 -16.17
C PRO A 197 -7.77 -15.92 -15.19
N LEU A 198 -8.65 -16.58 -14.45
CA LEU A 198 -8.27 -17.55 -13.38
C LEU A 198 -7.74 -18.89 -13.91
N ASP A 199 -7.81 -19.13 -15.22
CA ASP A 199 -7.63 -20.45 -15.86
C ASP A 199 -6.48 -20.52 -16.88
N GLN A 200 -5.69 -19.46 -17.09
CA GLN A 200 -4.56 -19.52 -18.02
C GLN A 200 -3.27 -20.04 -17.36
N PRO A 201 -2.57 -21.01 -17.97
CA PRO A 201 -1.38 -21.66 -17.41
C PRO A 201 -0.06 -20.91 -17.68
N ASP A 202 -0.08 -19.84 -18.47
CA ASP A 202 1.08 -18.96 -18.70
C ASP A 202 1.00 -17.75 -17.75
N ASN A 203 2.15 -17.30 -17.25
CA ASN A 203 2.30 -16.32 -16.18
C ASN A 203 1.87 -14.88 -16.56
N ASN A 204 0.84 -14.72 -17.40
CA ASN A 204 0.33 -13.47 -17.94
C ASN A 204 -0.90 -12.96 -17.16
N TYR A 205 -1.04 -13.37 -15.88
CA TYR A 205 -2.14 -12.93 -15.03
C TYR A 205 -2.08 -11.42 -14.80
N ARG A 206 -3.17 -10.71 -15.12
CA ARG A 206 -3.40 -9.37 -14.62
C ARG A 206 -3.94 -9.49 -13.20
N CYS A 207 -3.02 -9.62 -12.25
CA CYS A 207 -3.33 -9.63 -10.83
C CYS A 207 -3.04 -8.26 -10.21
N LEU A 208 -4.01 -7.70 -9.50
CA LEU A 208 -3.89 -6.50 -8.70
C LEU A 208 -4.43 -6.77 -7.28
N GLY A 209 -4.43 -5.75 -6.43
CA GLY A 209 -4.92 -5.84 -5.07
C GLY A 209 -3.84 -5.52 -4.04
N TYR A 210 -3.77 -4.26 -3.68
CA TYR A 210 -2.82 -3.71 -2.73
C TYR A 210 -3.54 -3.38 -1.42
N GLY A 211 -2.87 -3.61 -0.29
CA GLY A 211 -3.33 -3.03 0.97
C GLY A 211 -3.09 -1.52 0.95
N VAL A 212 -1.81 -1.14 0.95
CA VAL A 212 -1.35 0.24 0.80
C VAL A 212 -0.40 0.33 -0.39
N ALA A 213 -0.64 1.28 -1.28
CA ALA A 213 0.18 1.44 -2.45
C ALA A 213 0.63 2.89 -2.64
N LEU A 214 1.93 3.05 -2.87
CA LEU A 214 2.65 4.31 -2.77
C LEU A 214 3.36 4.64 -4.08
N TRP A 215 2.92 5.67 -4.77
CA TRP A 215 3.56 6.21 -5.96
C TRP A 215 4.07 7.59 -5.62
N GLY A 216 5.38 7.80 -5.57
CA GLY A 216 5.98 9.10 -5.25
C GLY A 216 5.79 10.18 -6.33
N ALA A 217 6.64 11.20 -6.28
CA ALA A 217 6.64 12.33 -7.21
C ALA A 217 7.56 12.12 -8.42
N ASN A 218 8.06 10.90 -8.61
CA ASN A 218 9.03 10.54 -9.64
C ASN A 218 10.37 11.31 -9.55
N ASN A 219 10.70 11.84 -8.36
CA ASN A 219 11.96 12.49 -8.07
C ASN A 219 12.96 11.49 -7.45
N TRP A 220 14.23 11.87 -7.35
CA TRP A 220 15.29 11.02 -6.77
C TRP A 220 16.08 11.80 -5.71
N PRO A 221 15.48 12.05 -4.54
CA PRO A 221 16.14 12.80 -3.47
C PRO A 221 17.32 12.00 -2.89
N ASP A 222 18.14 12.65 -2.06
CA ASP A 222 19.18 11.95 -1.30
C ASP A 222 18.58 10.84 -0.42
N LEU A 223 19.34 9.76 -0.22
CA LEU A 223 18.93 8.66 0.66
C LEU A 223 18.77 9.19 2.08
N GLN A 224 17.60 9.02 2.67
CA GLN A 224 17.30 9.42 4.04
C GLN A 224 16.58 8.27 4.74
N LEU A 225 17.29 7.61 5.67
CA LEU A 225 16.75 6.57 6.53
C LEU A 225 16.62 7.11 7.95
N GLY A 226 15.66 6.59 8.72
CA GLY A 226 15.43 7.01 10.10
C GLY A 226 14.87 8.43 10.22
N SER A 227 14.23 8.95 9.16
CA SER A 227 13.73 10.32 9.08
C SER A 227 12.21 10.39 9.07
N ALA A 228 11.65 11.56 9.39
CA ALA A 228 10.22 11.82 9.29
C ALA A 228 9.72 11.92 7.83
N ASN A 229 10.64 12.00 6.86
CA ASN A 229 10.32 12.30 5.47
C ASN A 229 9.91 11.03 4.70
N ALA A 230 8.99 10.25 5.26
CA ALA A 230 8.52 8.99 4.70
C ALA A 230 7.04 8.80 5.01
N VAL A 231 6.40 7.88 4.26
CA VAL A 231 5.10 7.34 4.65
C VAL A 231 5.32 6.13 5.54
N PHE A 232 4.80 6.19 6.76
CA PHE A 232 4.87 5.11 7.75
C PHE A 232 3.63 4.24 7.66
N ILE A 233 3.81 2.92 7.57
CA ILE A 233 2.77 1.90 7.68
C ILE A 233 3.10 1.11 8.94
N GLU A 234 2.33 1.29 10.02
CA GLU A 234 2.63 0.65 11.29
C GLU A 234 1.44 0.07 12.04
N ASN A 235 1.61 -1.08 12.70
CA ASN A 235 0.54 -1.76 13.46
C ASN A 235 -0.71 -2.08 12.63
N ASN A 236 -0.58 -2.27 11.33
CA ASN A 236 -1.70 -2.72 10.50
C ASN A 236 -1.70 -4.25 10.39
N LYS A 237 -2.88 -4.79 10.09
CA LYS A 237 -3.10 -6.20 9.79
C LYS A 237 -3.45 -6.35 8.31
N PHE A 238 -2.71 -7.20 7.60
CA PHE A 238 -2.94 -7.51 6.19
C PHE A 238 -3.19 -9.01 6.05
N TYR A 239 -4.27 -9.37 5.38
CA TYR A 239 -4.60 -10.75 5.05
C TYR A 239 -4.98 -10.84 3.58
N ASP A 240 -4.37 -11.78 2.86
CA ASP A 240 -4.82 -12.14 1.51
C ASP A 240 -4.82 -10.96 0.51
N ASN A 241 -3.80 -10.10 0.60
CA ASN A 241 -3.56 -9.04 -0.39
C ASN A 241 -2.52 -9.53 -1.41
N ARG A 242 -2.57 -9.10 -2.69
CA ARG A 242 -1.49 -9.41 -3.65
C ARG A 242 -0.16 -8.89 -3.13
N HIS A 243 -0.14 -7.60 -2.81
CA HIS A 243 0.92 -6.96 -2.05
C HIS A 243 0.26 -6.26 -0.85
N ALA A 244 0.73 -6.52 0.37
CA ALA A 244 0.30 -5.76 1.53
C ALA A 244 0.73 -4.29 1.40
N VAL A 245 1.99 -4.07 0.99
CA VAL A 245 2.54 -2.75 0.69
C VAL A 245 3.31 -2.81 -0.62
N ALA A 246 3.03 -1.90 -1.54
CA ALA A 246 3.84 -1.72 -2.75
C ALA A 246 4.25 -0.25 -2.92
N ALA A 247 5.43 -0.02 -3.48
CA ALA A 247 6.02 1.30 -3.62
C ALA A 247 6.71 1.48 -4.97
N HIS A 248 6.61 2.69 -5.54
CA HIS A 248 7.21 3.07 -6.82
C HIS A 248 7.42 4.60 -6.92
N MET A 249 7.99 5.09 -8.03
CA MET A 249 8.10 6.52 -8.39
C MET A 249 8.83 7.41 -7.36
N GLY A 250 9.96 6.94 -6.82
CA GLY A 250 10.85 7.71 -5.96
C GLY A 250 10.38 7.85 -4.50
N VAL A 251 9.37 7.09 -4.09
CA VAL A 251 8.84 7.18 -2.71
C VAL A 251 9.83 6.65 -1.67
N ARG A 252 9.73 7.21 -0.46
CA ARG A 252 10.41 6.75 0.76
C ARG A 252 9.35 6.25 1.73
N TYR A 253 9.48 5.02 2.23
CA TYR A 253 8.47 4.43 3.10
C TYR A 253 9.06 3.57 4.21
N VAL A 254 8.29 3.42 5.29
CA VAL A 254 8.64 2.61 6.46
C VAL A 254 7.50 1.63 6.74
N VAL A 255 7.78 0.33 6.79
CA VAL A 255 6.81 -0.72 7.16
C VAL A 255 7.28 -1.33 8.47
N ARG A 256 6.56 -1.09 9.57
CA ARG A 256 7.00 -1.55 10.88
C ARG A 256 5.91 -2.05 11.80
N TYR A 257 6.18 -3.07 12.62
CA TYR A 257 5.21 -3.59 13.59
C TYR A 257 3.87 -4.04 12.96
N ASN A 258 3.85 -4.37 11.66
CA ASN A 258 2.66 -4.90 11.00
C ASN A 258 2.61 -6.42 11.08
N ARG A 259 1.41 -6.96 10.91
CA ARG A 259 1.18 -8.40 10.75
C ARG A 259 0.63 -8.65 9.34
N ILE A 260 1.38 -9.38 8.53
CA ILE A 260 1.08 -9.59 7.12
C ILE A 260 1.01 -11.09 6.86
N LEU A 261 -0.13 -11.58 6.37
CA LEU A 261 -0.38 -12.99 6.10
C LEU A 261 -0.92 -13.19 4.69
N GLY A 262 -0.23 -14.03 3.94
CA GLY A 262 -0.61 -14.43 2.59
C GLY A 262 -1.43 -15.72 2.60
N SER A 263 -2.29 -15.88 1.60
CA SER A 263 -3.09 -17.08 1.37
C SER A 263 -2.50 -17.90 0.22
N GLU A 264 -3.14 -19.02 -0.13
CA GLU A 264 -2.81 -19.81 -1.33
C GLU A 264 -2.82 -18.96 -2.62
N ARG A 265 -3.78 -18.04 -2.78
CA ARG A 265 -3.93 -17.24 -4.01
C ARG A 265 -2.91 -16.11 -4.10
N THR A 266 -2.46 -15.58 -2.97
CA THR A 266 -1.49 -14.48 -2.94
C THR A 266 -0.03 -14.94 -2.85
N ALA A 267 0.21 -16.20 -2.51
CA ALA A 267 1.56 -16.76 -2.38
C ALA A 267 2.50 -16.57 -3.57
N PRO A 268 2.06 -16.51 -4.84
CA PRO A 268 2.99 -16.22 -5.94
C PRO A 268 3.64 -14.83 -5.90
N TRP A 269 3.12 -13.92 -5.05
CA TRP A 269 3.50 -12.51 -5.03
C TRP A 269 4.33 -12.14 -3.78
N GLY A 270 5.04 -11.02 -3.86
CA GLY A 270 5.78 -10.47 -2.73
C GLY A 270 4.85 -9.80 -1.72
N MET A 271 4.97 -10.08 -0.43
CA MET A 271 4.08 -9.45 0.55
C MET A 271 4.34 -7.95 0.66
N ILE A 272 5.61 -7.56 0.66
CA ILE A 272 6.06 -6.16 0.56
C ILE A 272 6.90 -6.04 -0.70
N ASP A 273 6.64 -5.00 -1.49
CA ASP A 273 7.29 -4.81 -2.78
C ASP A 273 7.83 -3.38 -2.93
N ALA A 274 9.06 -3.28 -3.43
CA ALA A 274 9.70 -2.03 -3.80
C ALA A 274 10.04 -2.09 -5.28
N HIS A 275 9.15 -1.61 -6.13
CA HIS A 275 9.31 -1.62 -7.60
C HIS A 275 10.63 -0.94 -8.01
N GLY A 276 11.28 -1.49 -9.03
CA GLY A 276 12.40 -0.85 -9.72
C GLY A 276 11.90 0.05 -10.84
N ASN A 277 12.78 0.49 -11.74
CA ASN A 277 12.43 1.49 -12.75
C ASN A 277 11.77 0.92 -14.03
N ARG A 278 11.72 -0.42 -14.18
CA ARG A 278 11.43 -1.02 -15.49
C ARG A 278 9.95 -1.16 -15.76
N GLU A 279 9.15 -1.42 -14.74
CA GLU A 279 7.80 -1.96 -14.95
C GLU A 279 6.84 -1.02 -15.67
N GLU A 280 7.03 0.30 -15.65
CA GLU A 280 5.95 1.21 -16.06
C GLU A 280 6.28 2.18 -17.22
N ALA A 281 7.55 2.39 -17.64
CA ALA A 281 7.80 3.54 -18.54
C ALA A 281 9.06 3.56 -19.43
N ASN A 282 9.66 2.42 -19.81
CA ASN A 282 10.91 2.42 -20.61
C ASN A 282 12.02 3.30 -19.98
N GLY A 283 12.12 3.33 -18.66
CA GLY A 283 13.12 4.11 -17.92
C GLY A 283 12.77 5.59 -17.63
N ASN A 284 11.56 6.05 -17.96
CA ASN A 284 11.13 7.43 -17.65
C ASN A 284 10.51 7.60 -16.23
N VAL A 285 10.42 6.51 -15.48
CA VAL A 285 9.88 6.49 -14.12
C VAL A 285 10.93 5.91 -13.19
N ARG A 286 11.05 6.53 -12.01
CA ARG A 286 11.95 6.14 -10.94
C ARG A 286 11.44 4.91 -10.22
N GLY A 287 12.36 4.04 -9.80
CA GLY A 287 12.04 2.97 -8.84
C GLY A 287 11.64 3.53 -7.47
N THR A 288 11.44 2.67 -6.49
CA THR A 288 11.37 3.07 -5.08
C THR A 288 12.66 3.79 -4.69
N ARG A 289 12.60 4.88 -3.90
CA ARG A 289 13.83 5.56 -3.47
C ARG A 289 14.46 4.90 -2.24
N SER A 290 13.66 4.66 -1.20
CA SER A 290 14.13 4.01 0.01
C SER A 290 13.04 3.26 0.76
N TRP A 291 13.46 2.24 1.50
CA TRP A 291 12.60 1.39 2.32
C TRP A 291 13.22 1.11 3.69
N GLU A 292 12.42 1.18 4.75
CA GLU A 292 12.79 0.71 6.09
C GLU A 292 11.74 -0.29 6.56
N ILE A 293 12.08 -1.58 6.63
CA ILE A 293 11.11 -2.64 6.91
C ILE A 293 11.54 -3.42 8.14
N TYR A 294 10.89 -3.21 9.29
CA TYR A 294 11.37 -3.81 10.53
C TYR A 294 10.32 -4.14 11.58
N HIS A 295 10.62 -5.11 12.44
CA HIS A 295 9.71 -5.54 13.50
C HIS A 295 8.32 -5.99 13.01
N ASN A 296 8.19 -6.42 11.75
CA ASN A 296 6.95 -6.98 11.23
C ASN A 296 6.89 -8.49 11.49
N THR A 297 5.67 -9.05 11.51
CA THR A 297 5.44 -10.48 11.36
C THR A 297 4.91 -10.78 9.96
N LEU A 298 5.66 -11.57 9.18
CA LEU A 298 5.29 -12.00 7.85
C LEU A 298 4.96 -13.49 7.88
N GLY A 299 3.82 -13.90 7.33
CA GLY A 299 3.40 -15.30 7.31
C GLY A 299 2.76 -15.74 5.99
N SER A 300 2.72 -17.03 5.71
CA SER A 300 1.92 -17.58 4.60
C SER A 300 1.20 -18.87 5.00
N GLU A 301 -0.10 -18.91 4.72
CA GLU A 301 -0.98 -20.08 4.87
C GLU A 301 -1.05 -20.94 3.61
N ALA A 302 -0.31 -20.59 2.56
CA ALA A 302 -0.27 -21.39 1.35
C ALA A 302 0.12 -22.84 1.65
N SER A 303 -0.20 -23.74 0.74
CA SER A 303 -0.05 -25.18 0.84
C SER A 303 0.67 -25.72 -0.41
N GLY A 304 1.16 -26.95 -0.33
CA GLY A 304 1.79 -27.62 -1.48
C GLY A 304 3.07 -26.93 -1.98
N SER A 305 3.13 -26.65 -3.29
CA SER A 305 4.32 -26.17 -4.02
C SER A 305 4.39 -24.65 -4.19
N ARG A 306 3.36 -23.88 -3.81
CA ARG A 306 3.39 -22.42 -3.89
C ARG A 306 4.29 -21.83 -2.81
N LYS A 307 5.05 -20.81 -3.19
CA LYS A 307 6.16 -20.25 -2.40
C LYS A 307 5.97 -18.74 -2.26
N ALA A 308 5.62 -18.30 -1.06
CA ALA A 308 5.51 -16.86 -0.75
C ALA A 308 6.89 -16.21 -0.58
N ASN A 309 6.99 -14.94 -0.96
CA ASN A 309 8.18 -14.12 -0.77
C ASN A 309 7.85 -13.00 0.22
N GLY A 310 8.59 -12.86 1.31
CA GLY A 310 8.33 -11.84 2.33
C GLY A 310 8.48 -10.42 1.80
N PHE A 311 9.70 -10.06 1.41
CA PHE A 311 10.04 -8.77 0.79
C PHE A 311 10.63 -8.97 -0.60
N VAL A 312 10.25 -8.12 -1.56
CA VAL A 312 10.78 -8.14 -2.93
C VAL A 312 11.38 -6.76 -3.25
N PRO A 313 12.67 -6.53 -2.92
CA PRO A 313 13.38 -5.32 -3.34
C PRO A 313 13.77 -5.41 -4.81
N ARG A 314 13.26 -4.47 -5.61
CA ARG A 314 13.51 -4.35 -7.05
C ARG A 314 14.10 -3.00 -7.40
N GLY A 315 13.95 -2.01 -6.52
CA GLY A 315 14.64 -0.73 -6.58
C GLY A 315 14.82 -0.09 -5.21
N GLY A 316 15.70 0.91 -5.16
CA GLY A 316 15.99 1.71 -3.97
C GLY A 316 16.81 0.99 -2.91
N ASP A 317 17.25 1.77 -1.92
CA ASP A 317 18.18 1.32 -0.88
C ASP A 317 17.52 1.34 0.49
N GLY A 318 17.98 0.51 1.42
CA GLY A 318 17.28 0.42 2.69
C GLY A 318 17.76 -0.61 3.69
N VAL A 319 16.93 -0.76 4.72
CA VAL A 319 17.14 -1.68 5.84
C VAL A 319 15.93 -2.61 5.98
N PHE A 320 16.19 -3.90 6.21
CA PHE A 320 15.16 -4.90 6.48
C PHE A 320 15.61 -5.79 7.63
N PHE A 321 15.05 -5.59 8.84
CA PHE A 321 15.61 -6.19 10.05
C PHE A 321 14.60 -6.49 11.16
N ASN A 322 14.95 -7.37 12.08
CA ASN A 322 14.09 -7.76 13.21
C ASN A 322 12.68 -8.24 12.81
N ASN A 323 12.50 -8.74 11.58
CA ASN A 323 11.20 -9.28 11.17
C ASN A 323 11.08 -10.74 11.56
N HIS A 324 9.88 -11.14 11.98
CA HIS A 324 9.55 -12.52 12.30
C HIS A 324 8.84 -13.18 11.11
N ILE A 325 9.41 -14.28 10.62
CA ILE A 325 8.98 -14.96 9.40
C ILE A 325 8.38 -16.32 9.76
N GLN A 326 7.08 -16.51 9.53
CA GLN A 326 6.35 -17.71 9.90
C GLN A 326 5.68 -18.37 8.69
N GLY A 327 5.24 -19.62 8.83
CA GLY A 327 4.53 -20.35 7.77
C GLY A 327 5.37 -20.61 6.51
N ARG A 328 4.71 -20.73 5.35
CA ARG A 328 5.36 -21.11 4.07
C ARG A 328 5.92 -19.91 3.30
N ILE A 329 6.81 -19.16 3.92
CA ILE A 329 7.61 -18.14 3.24
C ILE A 329 8.92 -18.77 2.77
N PHE A 330 9.09 -18.87 1.45
CA PHE A 330 10.25 -19.50 0.84
C PHE A 330 11.48 -18.59 0.86
N THR A 331 11.28 -17.29 0.63
CA THR A 331 12.35 -16.28 0.72
C THR A 331 12.00 -15.18 1.71
N THR A 332 12.88 -14.89 2.68
CA THR A 332 12.70 -13.70 3.55
C THR A 332 12.74 -12.44 2.71
N ALA A 333 13.75 -12.31 1.85
CA ALA A 333 13.79 -11.32 0.78
C ALA A 333 14.22 -11.95 -0.56
N ARG A 334 13.47 -11.65 -1.62
CA ARG A 334 13.79 -12.01 -3.01
C ARG A 334 14.19 -10.75 -3.77
N MET A 335 15.48 -10.55 -3.95
CA MET A 335 16.02 -9.44 -4.74
C MET A 335 15.72 -9.71 -6.22
N LEU A 336 15.08 -8.74 -6.87
CA LEU A 336 14.78 -8.84 -8.30
C LEU A 336 15.66 -7.87 -9.07
N ILE A 337 16.48 -8.41 -9.97
CA ILE A 337 17.10 -7.61 -11.02
C ILE A 337 16.03 -7.35 -12.07
N GLU A 338 15.69 -6.08 -12.27
CA GLU A 338 14.75 -5.71 -13.30
C GLU A 338 15.40 -5.55 -14.68
N SER A 339 16.68 -5.85 -14.89
CA SER A 339 17.32 -5.78 -16.24
C SER A 339 16.85 -6.88 -17.22
N TYR A 340 17.35 -6.85 -18.47
CA TYR A 340 16.99 -7.82 -19.49
C TYR A 340 17.30 -9.26 -18.99
N GLN A 341 16.35 -10.18 -19.22
CA GLN A 341 16.42 -11.57 -18.72
C GLN A 341 17.73 -12.28 -19.10
N GLU A 342 18.32 -11.88 -20.22
CA GLU A 342 19.59 -12.38 -20.76
C GLU A 342 20.77 -12.15 -19.80
N ASP A 343 20.70 -11.17 -18.89
CA ASP A 343 21.80 -10.83 -17.98
C ASP A 343 22.06 -11.88 -16.88
N CYS A 344 21.10 -12.77 -16.63
CA CYS A 344 21.24 -13.88 -15.69
C CYS A 344 21.21 -15.25 -16.37
N ASP A 345 21.29 -15.31 -17.70
CA ASP A 345 21.41 -16.57 -18.42
C ASP A 345 22.87 -17.06 -18.36
N PRO A 346 23.17 -18.18 -17.69
CA PRO A 346 24.53 -18.70 -17.58
C PRO A 346 25.13 -19.11 -18.94
N ASP A 347 24.30 -19.32 -19.97
CA ASP A 347 24.73 -19.71 -21.31
C ASP A 347 25.03 -18.52 -22.22
N VAL A 348 24.69 -17.30 -21.79
CA VAL A 348 25.04 -16.06 -22.50
C VAL A 348 26.46 -15.64 -22.11
N VAL A 349 27.40 -15.82 -23.04
CA VAL A 349 28.77 -15.28 -22.91
C VAL A 349 28.71 -13.77 -23.06
N HIS A 350 28.63 -13.06 -21.94
CA HIS A 350 28.60 -11.60 -21.93
C HIS A 350 29.98 -11.03 -22.33
N PRO A 351 30.04 -9.99 -23.19
CA PRO A 351 31.27 -9.28 -23.47
C PRO A 351 31.82 -8.62 -22.20
N PRO A 352 33.14 -8.36 -22.11
CA PRO A 352 33.82 -7.81 -20.93
C PRO A 352 33.54 -6.32 -20.66
N SER A 353 32.38 -5.79 -21.07
CA SER A 353 31.97 -4.42 -20.71
C SER A 353 31.34 -4.40 -19.32
N PRO A 354 31.56 -3.35 -18.51
CA PRO A 354 30.92 -3.24 -17.20
C PRO A 354 29.41 -3.34 -17.35
N ARG A 355 28.79 -4.29 -16.64
CA ARG A 355 27.34 -4.50 -16.61
C ARG A 355 26.73 -3.39 -15.78
N GLN A 356 26.11 -2.43 -16.45
CA GLN A 356 25.41 -1.37 -15.77
C GLN A 356 24.06 -1.92 -15.28
N PHE A 357 23.89 -2.06 -13.97
CA PHE A 357 22.57 -2.28 -13.38
C PHE A 357 21.59 -1.22 -13.89
N VAL A 358 20.33 -1.62 -13.99
CA VAL A 358 19.25 -0.69 -14.32
C VAL A 358 19.27 0.47 -13.32
N THR A 359 19.05 1.69 -13.81
CA THR A 359 18.99 2.87 -12.93
C THR A 359 17.98 2.64 -11.80
N ASP A 360 18.26 3.12 -10.60
CA ASP A 360 17.41 2.95 -9.40
C ASP A 360 17.33 1.52 -8.84
N GLN A 361 18.05 0.55 -9.42
CA GLN A 361 18.26 -0.76 -8.79
C GLN A 361 18.85 -0.58 -7.39
N THR A 362 18.45 -1.42 -6.44
CA THR A 362 19.04 -1.45 -5.10
C THR A 362 20.55 -1.66 -5.18
N THR A 363 21.29 -0.80 -4.48
CA THR A 363 22.75 -0.84 -4.39
C THR A 363 23.25 -0.99 -2.96
N GLU A 364 22.45 -0.58 -1.98
CA GLU A 364 22.77 -0.71 -0.55
C GLU A 364 21.60 -1.37 0.21
N ALA A 365 21.69 -2.69 0.42
CA ALA A 365 20.71 -3.46 1.20
C ALA A 365 21.30 -3.94 2.53
N TRP A 366 20.65 -3.61 3.64
CA TRP A 366 21.10 -4.02 4.99
C TRP A 366 20.07 -4.93 5.65
N PHE A 367 20.41 -6.21 5.83
CA PHE A 367 19.50 -7.26 6.26
C PHE A 367 19.97 -8.02 7.50
N TRP A 368 19.51 -7.64 8.70
CA TRP A 368 19.99 -8.28 9.94
C TRP A 368 18.84 -8.75 10.84
N ASP A 369 19.12 -9.74 11.70
CA ASP A 369 18.21 -10.21 12.76
C ASP A 369 16.77 -10.57 12.31
N ASN A 370 16.58 -10.92 11.03
CA ASN A 370 15.32 -11.49 10.57
C ASN A 370 15.28 -12.98 10.95
N VAL A 371 14.23 -13.40 11.66
CA VAL A 371 14.16 -14.72 12.28
C VAL A 371 13.01 -15.53 11.67
N HIS A 372 13.34 -16.70 11.13
CA HIS A 372 12.33 -17.71 10.79
C HIS A 372 11.84 -18.43 12.04
N ALA A 373 10.53 -18.50 12.19
CA ALA A 373 9.89 -19.32 13.21
C ALA A 373 10.30 -20.79 13.02
N PRO A 374 10.57 -21.54 14.11
CA PRO A 374 11.05 -22.93 14.02
C PRO A 374 10.16 -23.81 13.13
N GLU A 375 8.84 -23.65 13.23
CA GLU A 375 7.84 -24.39 12.48
C GLU A 375 7.95 -24.19 10.96
N SER A 376 8.42 -23.03 10.49
CA SER A 376 8.57 -22.73 9.07
C SER A 376 9.62 -23.62 8.40
N ARG A 377 10.61 -24.10 9.16
CA ARG A 377 11.71 -24.93 8.64
C ARG A 377 11.23 -26.31 8.23
N ASP A 378 10.25 -26.84 8.95
CA ASP A 378 9.73 -28.20 8.76
C ASP A 378 8.68 -28.28 7.65
N LEU A 379 8.15 -27.13 7.20
CA LEU A 379 7.09 -27.06 6.18
C LEU A 379 7.57 -27.36 4.75
N PHE A 380 8.88 -27.49 4.52
CA PHE A 380 9.48 -27.74 3.20
C PHE A 380 10.18 -29.11 3.08
N PRO A 381 9.51 -30.25 3.36
CA PRO A 381 10.14 -31.57 3.28
C PRO A 381 10.57 -31.89 1.84
N GLY A 382 11.86 -32.21 1.65
CA GLY A 382 12.46 -32.52 0.35
C GLY A 382 12.85 -31.30 -0.50
N ASN A 383 12.62 -30.09 -0.01
CA ASN A 383 13.11 -28.84 -0.61
C ASN A 383 14.34 -28.33 0.17
N PRO A 384 15.18 -27.47 -0.44
CA PRO A 384 16.19 -26.75 0.33
C PRO A 384 15.52 -25.94 1.46
N PRO A 385 16.22 -25.72 2.59
CA PRO A 385 15.71 -24.87 3.66
C PRO A 385 15.29 -23.50 3.10
N PRO A 386 14.34 -22.79 3.75
CA PRO A 386 13.95 -21.44 3.35
C PRO A 386 15.19 -20.59 3.08
N LEU A 387 15.24 -19.99 1.90
CA LEU A 387 16.35 -19.13 1.52
C LEU A 387 16.16 -17.81 2.26
N GLN A 388 17.16 -17.42 3.05
CA GLN A 388 17.05 -16.15 3.75
C GLN A 388 17.03 -15.00 2.72
N TYR A 389 17.98 -15.04 1.78
CA TYR A 389 18.12 -14.05 0.73
C TYR A 389 18.35 -14.78 -0.60
N PHE A 390 17.65 -14.37 -1.64
CA PHE A 390 17.77 -14.96 -2.97
C PHE A 390 17.67 -13.88 -4.03
N MET A 391 18.38 -14.03 -5.15
CA MET A 391 18.31 -13.07 -6.25
C MET A 391 17.88 -13.74 -7.54
N THR A 392 16.95 -13.10 -8.24
CA THR A 392 16.46 -13.56 -9.53
C THR A 392 16.26 -12.42 -10.52
N SER A 393 16.10 -12.74 -11.80
CA SER A 393 15.57 -11.79 -12.78
C SER A 393 14.04 -11.89 -12.85
N SER A 394 13.41 -10.99 -13.60
CA SER A 394 11.96 -11.05 -13.88
C SER A 394 11.51 -12.38 -14.52
N GLY A 395 12.41 -13.09 -15.21
CA GLY A 395 12.17 -14.43 -15.75
C GLY A 395 12.31 -15.57 -14.73
N SER A 396 12.59 -15.25 -13.46
CA SER A 396 12.92 -16.20 -12.40
C SER A 396 14.19 -17.02 -12.63
N TYR A 397 15.13 -16.51 -13.46
CA TYR A 397 16.48 -17.05 -13.56
C TYR A 397 17.25 -16.77 -12.27
N ASP A 398 18.09 -17.72 -11.86
CA ASP A 398 18.96 -17.56 -10.69
C ASP A 398 20.07 -16.55 -10.99
N CYS A 399 20.03 -15.42 -10.30
CA CYS A 399 21.00 -14.34 -10.43
C CYS A 399 21.94 -14.28 -9.22
N SER A 400 21.98 -15.32 -8.37
CA SER A 400 22.70 -15.31 -7.09
C SER A 400 24.21 -15.11 -7.25
N TYR A 401 24.77 -15.29 -8.45
CA TYR A 401 26.16 -14.90 -8.75
C TYR A 401 26.43 -13.40 -8.55
N PHE A 402 25.42 -12.54 -8.71
CA PHE A 402 25.54 -11.10 -8.47
C PHE A 402 25.42 -10.73 -7.00
N LEU A 403 24.94 -11.63 -6.14
CA LEU A 403 24.87 -11.39 -4.70
C LEU A 403 26.24 -11.54 -4.07
N ARG A 404 26.73 -10.46 -3.43
CA ARG A 404 27.91 -10.51 -2.57
C ARG A 404 27.62 -9.91 -1.21
N GLU A 405 28.06 -10.61 -0.17
CA GLU A 405 27.98 -10.12 1.20
C GLU A 405 29.26 -9.36 1.55
N GLY A 406 29.13 -8.08 1.91
CA GLY A 406 30.18 -7.32 2.60
C GLY A 406 31.45 -6.95 1.81
N GLU A 407 31.50 -7.15 0.50
CA GLU A 407 32.63 -6.69 -0.33
C GLU A 407 32.23 -5.45 -1.17
N PRO A 408 32.89 -4.30 -0.98
CA PRO A 408 32.58 -3.09 -1.74
C PRO A 408 32.94 -3.26 -3.21
N ASN A 409 31.92 -3.23 -4.08
CA ASN A 409 31.87 -2.96 -5.52
C ASN A 409 33.16 -3.19 -6.33
N ASP A 410 33.79 -4.35 -6.12
CA ASP A 410 34.91 -4.83 -6.94
C ASP A 410 34.61 -6.26 -7.44
N PRO A 411 34.09 -6.40 -8.67
CA PRO A 411 33.82 -5.37 -9.69
C PRO A 411 32.51 -4.57 -9.43
N PRO A 412 32.33 -3.38 -10.06
CA PRO A 412 31.17 -2.47 -9.89
C PRO A 412 29.82 -3.01 -10.38
N ASP A 413 29.76 -4.31 -10.70
CA ASP A 413 28.64 -4.99 -11.33
C ASP A 413 27.99 -6.02 -10.36
N THR A 414 28.22 -5.88 -9.05
CA THR A 414 27.68 -6.78 -8.03
C THR A 414 26.71 -6.07 -7.11
N TRP A 415 25.70 -6.80 -6.64
CA TRP A 415 24.77 -6.32 -5.65
C TRP A 415 25.31 -6.59 -4.25
N GLU A 416 25.46 -5.52 -3.48
CA GLU A 416 25.89 -5.60 -2.09
C GLU A 416 24.69 -5.74 -1.17
N TYR A 417 24.72 -6.79 -0.35
CA TYR A 417 23.90 -6.84 0.85
C TYR A 417 24.79 -7.04 2.08
N THR A 418 24.38 -6.51 3.22
CA THR A 418 25.12 -6.64 4.47
C THR A 418 24.22 -7.25 5.54
N GLN A 419 24.68 -8.35 6.17
CA GLN A 419 23.93 -9.00 7.25
C GLN A 419 24.22 -8.45 8.65
N ALA A 420 24.84 -7.29 8.74
CA ALA A 420 25.13 -6.59 9.98
C ALA A 420 24.24 -5.34 10.12
N PRO A 421 24.04 -4.81 11.35
CA PRO A 421 23.37 -3.54 11.54
C PRO A 421 24.06 -2.42 10.75
N LYS A 422 23.28 -1.59 10.05
CA LYS A 422 23.80 -0.46 9.28
C LYS A 422 24.52 0.55 10.20
N PRO A 423 25.82 0.83 10.00
CA PRO A 423 26.54 1.78 10.83
C PRO A 423 25.89 3.16 10.80
N GLY A 424 25.68 3.75 11.99
CA GLY A 424 25.09 5.08 12.15
C GLY A 424 23.59 5.19 11.87
N TYR A 425 22.93 4.09 11.49
CA TYR A 425 21.48 4.08 11.33
C TYR A 425 20.77 4.04 12.69
N THR A 426 19.73 4.87 12.83
CA THR A 426 18.82 4.85 13.97
C THR A 426 17.40 4.91 13.42
N PRO A 427 16.52 3.94 13.73
CA PRO A 427 15.13 3.97 13.29
C PRO A 427 14.43 5.25 13.75
N TYR A 428 13.54 5.77 12.93
CA TYR A 428 12.69 6.89 13.33
C TYR A 428 11.85 6.51 14.56
N THR A 429 11.46 7.51 15.38
CA THR A 429 10.76 7.27 16.64
C THR A 429 9.48 6.44 16.45
N TYR A 430 9.22 5.54 17.39
CA TYR A 430 8.07 4.62 17.42
C TYR A 430 7.39 4.68 18.79
N PRO A 431 6.04 4.76 18.87
CA PRO A 431 5.10 4.95 17.76
C PRO A 431 5.34 6.27 17.01
N HIS A 432 4.84 6.38 15.77
CA HIS A 432 5.00 7.62 15.00
C HIS A 432 4.40 8.82 15.76
N PRO A 433 5.03 10.01 15.80
CA PRO A 433 4.56 11.15 16.60
C PRO A 433 3.17 11.69 16.23
N LEU A 434 2.66 11.35 15.05
CA LEU A 434 1.31 11.71 14.62
C LEU A 434 0.21 10.83 15.23
N ARG A 435 0.55 9.65 15.76
CA ARG A 435 -0.35 8.83 16.59
C ARG A 435 -0.44 9.54 17.93
N MET A 436 -1.62 10.02 18.29
CA MET A 436 -1.75 10.84 19.50
C MET A 436 -1.44 9.99 20.75
N THR A 437 -1.03 10.60 21.87
CA THR A 437 -0.85 9.86 23.12
C THR A 437 -2.18 9.33 23.62
N GLY A 438 -2.48 8.05 23.33
CA GLY A 438 -3.71 7.39 23.77
C GLY A 438 -4.24 6.30 22.84
N ASP A 439 -3.73 6.21 21.61
CA ASP A 439 -4.16 5.18 20.64
C ASP A 439 -3.68 3.81 21.12
N ARG A 440 -4.62 2.96 21.56
CA ARG A 440 -4.28 1.65 22.15
C ARG A 440 -3.92 0.68 21.04
N ILE A 441 -2.63 0.36 20.98
CA ILE A 441 -2.01 -0.74 20.27
C ILE A 441 -2.66 -2.05 20.76
N PHE A 442 -3.54 -2.62 19.93
CA PHE A 442 -4.33 -3.84 20.10
C PHE A 442 -4.11 -4.65 21.39
N GLN A 443 -5.12 -4.69 22.26
CA GLN A 443 -5.23 -5.65 23.37
C GLN A 443 -6.00 -6.92 22.96
N ASP A 444 -6.41 -7.01 21.69
CA ASP A 444 -7.24 -8.08 21.19
C ASP A 444 -6.36 -9.08 20.45
N ASP A 445 -6.18 -10.23 21.11
CA ASP A 445 -5.65 -11.47 20.56
C ASP A 445 -6.51 -11.87 19.36
N PHE A 446 -6.11 -11.41 18.17
CA PHE A 446 -6.49 -12.08 16.93
C PHE A 446 -5.62 -13.33 16.85
N ASP A 447 -5.99 -14.32 17.66
CA ASP A 447 -5.73 -15.72 17.35
C ASP A 447 -6.31 -15.93 15.96
N TRP A 448 -5.49 -16.36 15.01
CA TRP A 448 -5.87 -16.42 13.61
C TRP A 448 -7.14 -17.28 13.42
N LEU A 449 -8.18 -16.65 12.87
CA LEU A 449 -9.51 -17.20 12.50
C LEU A 449 -10.50 -17.42 13.65
#